data_AF-A0A3D0LS59-F1
#
_entry.id   AF-A0A3D0LS59-F1
#
_cell.length_a   1.000
_cell.length_b   1.000
_cell.length_c   1.000
_cell.angle_alpha   90.00
_cell.angle_beta   90.00
_cell.angle_gamma   90.00
#
_symmetry.space_group_name_H-M   'P 1'
#
loop_
_entity.id
_entity.type
_entity.pdbx_description
1 polymer ?
#
loop_
_entity_poly.entity_id
_entity_poly.type
_entity_poly.pdbx_seq_one_letter_code
_entity_poly.pdbx_strand_id
1 'polypeptide(L)' 'AWLELVIREGKNRQVRRMTARVGFPTLRLVRWRIGDWTLAGLAPGEWRPLTK' A
#
# COMPACT_ATOMS: atom_id res chain seq x y z
N ALA A 1 -6.63 0.68 -14.55
CA ALA A 1 -7.53 1.12 -13.46
C ALA A 1 -6.77 1.15 -12.13
N TRP A 2 -7.30 1.85 -11.13
CA TRP A 2 -6.78 1.83 -9.75
C TRP A 2 -7.66 0.95 -8.87
N LEU A 3 -7.05 0.34 -7.85
CA LEU A 3 -7.75 -0.48 -6.85
C LEU A 3 -7.29 -0.03 -5.47
N GLU A 4 -8.24 0.16 -4.55
CA GLU A 4 -7.95 0.23 -3.13
C GLU A 4 -8.08 -1.18 -2.53
N LEU A 5 -7.06 -1.61 -1.78
CA LEU A 5 -6.99 -2.95 -1.22
C LEU A 5 -6.46 -2.89 0.22
N VAL A 6 -7.20 -3.48 1.14
CA VAL A 6 -6.86 -3.57 2.57
C VAL A 6 -6.66 -5.05 2.93
N ILE A 7 -5.49 -5.38 3.49
CA ILE A 7 -5.15 -6.73 3.95
C ILE A 7 -4.56 -6.66 5.35
N ARG A 8 -4.73 -7.74 6.12
CA ARG A 8 -4.19 -7.89 7.48
C ARG A 8 -2.93 -8.79 7.53
N GLU A 9 -2.60 -9.46 6.44
CA GLU A 9 -1.38 -10.27 6.29
C GLU A 9 -0.30 -9.51 5.49
N GLY A 10 0.94 -9.99 5.58
CA GLY A 10 2.12 -9.34 5.00
C GLY A 10 3.06 -10.30 4.27
N LYS A 11 2.53 -11.26 3.50
CA LYS A 11 3.37 -12.23 2.79
C LYS A 11 4.22 -11.56 1.70
N ASN A 12 5.37 -12.17 1.37
CA ASN A 12 6.28 -11.62 0.37
C ASN A 12 5.55 -11.36 -0.97
N ARG A 13 5.64 -10.12 -1.47
CA ARG A 13 5.00 -9.63 -2.71
C ARG A 13 3.51 -9.98 -2.83
N GLN A 14 2.80 -10.11 -1.70
CA GLN A 14 1.45 -10.67 -1.67
C GLN A 14 0.48 -10.00 -2.64
N VAL A 15 0.32 -8.67 -2.56
CA VAL A 15 -0.61 -7.92 -3.42
C VAL A 15 -0.29 -8.15 -4.91
N ARG A 16 1.00 -8.10 -5.28
CA ARG A 16 1.43 -8.33 -6.67
C ARG A 16 1.13 -9.76 -7.15
N ARG A 17 1.25 -10.76 -6.27
CA ARG A 17 0.92 -12.16 -6.60
C ARG A 17 -0.59 -12.36 -6.72
N MET A 18 -1.38 -11.77 -5.82
CA MET A 18 -2.84 -11.86 -5.85
C MET A 18 -3.42 -11.28 -7.15
N THR A 19 -2.99 -10.08 -7.53
CA THR A 19 -3.52 -9.40 -8.72
C THR A 19 -3.07 -10.06 -10.03
N ALA A 20 -1.81 -10.51 -10.10
CA ALA A 20 -1.32 -11.27 -11.25
C ALA A 20 -2.06 -12.62 -11.41
N ARG A 21 -2.41 -13.28 -10.30
CA ARG A 21 -3.15 -14.55 -10.31
C ARG A 21 -4.53 -14.43 -10.94
N VAL A 22 -5.17 -13.26 -10.84
CA VAL A 22 -6.48 -12.98 -11.45
C VAL A 22 -6.39 -12.28 -12.81
N GLY A 23 -5.20 -12.23 -13.43
CA GLY A 23 -5.02 -11.70 -14.77
C GLY A 23 -4.76 -10.18 -14.86
N PHE A 24 -4.55 -9.50 -13.73
CA PHE A 24 -4.31 -8.05 -13.69
C PHE A 24 -3.00 -7.70 -12.98
N PRO A 25 -1.83 -7.88 -13.62
CA PRO A 25 -0.54 -7.61 -12.99
C PRO A 25 -0.41 -6.17 -12.44
N THR A 26 0.10 -6.03 -11.21
CA THR A 26 0.29 -4.71 -10.59
C THR A 26 1.46 -3.93 -11.20
N LEU A 27 1.16 -2.81 -11.87
CA LEU A 27 2.15 -1.88 -12.39
C LEU A 27 2.71 -0.96 -11.29
N ARG A 28 1.83 -0.30 -10.53
CA ARG A 28 2.17 0.58 -9.42
C ARG A 28 1.48 0.13 -8.14
N LEU A 29 2.23 0.05 -7.05
CA LEU A 29 1.73 -0.27 -5.73
C LEU A 29 2.16 0.83 -4.77
N VAL A 30 1.18 1.52 -4.17
CA VAL A 30 1.42 2.53 -3.13
C VAL A 30 0.76 2.04 -1.86
N ARG A 31 1.51 1.99 -0.76
CA ARG A 31 0.95 1.67 0.55
C ARG A 31 0.47 2.96 1.21
N TRP A 32 -0.83 3.22 1.10
CA TRP A 32 -1.45 4.46 1.58
C TRP A 32 -1.60 4.54 3.12
N ARG A 33 -1.86 3.40 3.77
CA ARG A 33 -2.15 3.33 5.22
C ARG A 33 -1.51 2.08 5.87
N ILE A 34 -1.13 2.19 7.14
CA ILE A 34 -0.77 1.08 8.02
C ILE A 34 -1.44 1.31 9.37
N GLY A 35 -2.36 0.43 9.77
CA GLY A 35 -3.19 0.65 10.97
C GLY A 35 -3.91 2.00 10.84
N ASP A 36 -3.74 2.87 11.84
CA ASP A 36 -4.34 4.20 11.88
C ASP A 36 -3.50 5.28 11.14
N TRP A 37 -2.28 4.95 10.71
CA TRP A 37 -1.36 5.90 10.08
C TRP A 37 -1.59 5.99 8.57
N THR A 38 -1.76 7.21 8.05
CA THR A 38 -1.96 7.49 6.61
C THR A 38 -0.83 8.38 6.03
N LEU A 39 -0.69 8.39 4.71
CA LEU A 39 0.17 9.32 3.96
C LEU A 39 -0.45 10.71 3.76
N ALA A 40 -1.59 11.02 4.39
CA ALA A 40 -2.22 12.32 4.25
C ALA A 40 -1.27 13.43 4.72
N GLY A 41 -1.06 14.44 3.86
CA GLY A 41 -0.19 15.58 4.15
C GLY A 41 1.32 15.29 4.09
N LEU A 42 1.74 14.16 3.48
CA LEU A 42 3.17 13.82 3.31
C LEU A 42 3.51 13.62 1.83
N ALA A 43 4.45 14.41 1.30
CA ALA A 43 4.90 14.24 -0.08
C ALA A 43 5.90 13.07 -0.22
N PRO A 44 6.09 12.51 -1.44
CA PRO A 44 7.08 11.47 -1.66
C PRO A 44 8.49 11.93 -1.24
N GLY A 45 9.14 11.15 -0.37
CA GLY A 45 10.48 11.45 0.15
C GLY A 45 10.47 12.25 1.46
N GLU A 46 9.32 12.81 1.86
CA GLU A 46 9.18 13.46 3.17
C GLU A 46 8.95 12.43 4.28
N TRP A 47 9.26 12.84 5.50
CA TRP A 47 8.96 12.12 6.72
C TRP A 47 8.60 13.10 7.83
N ARG A 48 7.89 12.61 8.86
CA ARG A 48 7.58 13.37 10.06
C ARG A 48 7.70 12.47 11.30
N PRO A 49 8.12 13.00 12.45
CA PRO A 49 8.07 12.24 13.70
C PRO A 49 6.62 11.95 14.09
N LEU A 50 6.42 10.80 14.75
CA LEU A 50 5.14 10.49 15.36
C LEU A 50 5.06 11.20 16.71
N THR A 51 4.04 12.04 16.89
CA THR A 51 3.67 12.56 18.21
C THR A 51 2.90 11.47 18.95
N LYS A 52 3.14 11.36 20.25
CA LYS A 52 2.31 10.54 21.15
C LYS A 52 0.92 11.13 21.28
#